data_AF-A0A9P3IRQ7-F1
#
_entry.id   AF-A0A9P3IRQ7-F1
#
_cell.length_a   1.000
_cell.length_b   1.000
_cell.length_c   1.000
_cell.angle_alpha   90.00
_cell.angle_beta   90.00
_cell.angle_gamma   90.00
#
_symmetry.space_group_name_H-M   'P 1'
#
loop_
_entity.id
_entity.type
_entity.pdbx_description
1 polymer ?
#
loop_
_entity_poly.entity_id
_entity_poly.type
_entity_poly.pdbx_seq_one_letter_code
_entity_poly.pdbx_strand_id
1 'polypeptide(L)'
;MWGGGKSQVGPDPCAPTISQAPWGEVATGGGATWREVATGGGTARGAVATGGGTARVAVATGGGAAWGEVATGGGAAWGEVATGGGAAWGEVATGGGAAWGEVATGGGAAWGEVATGGGAAWGEVATGGGAAWGEVATGGGAAWGEVATGGGAAWGEVATGGGAAWGEVATGGGAAWGEVATGGGAAWGGAAWGEVATGGGAAWGEVATGGGAAWG
;
A
#
# COMPACT_ATOMS: atom_id res chain seq x y z
N MET A 1 -57.43 59.85 16.55
CA MET A 1 -57.22 58.69 17.44
C MET A 1 -56.53 57.62 16.59
N TRP A 2 -55.20 57.50 16.67
CA TRP A 2 -54.47 56.42 17.38
C TRP A 2 -54.82 55.02 16.84
N GLY A 3 -53.91 54.15 16.38
CA GLY A 3 -52.45 54.12 16.32
C GLY A 3 -52.01 53.18 15.17
N GLY A 4 -50.77 53.23 14.68
CA GLY A 4 -49.62 52.62 15.35
C GLY A 4 -49.31 51.24 14.73
N GLY A 5 -49.03 51.19 13.41
CA GLY A 5 -48.62 49.96 12.71
C GLY A 5 -47.12 49.73 12.86
N LYS A 6 -46.74 48.66 13.55
CA LYS A 6 -45.35 48.24 13.77
C LYS A 6 -44.67 47.93 12.43
N SER A 7 -43.54 48.58 12.15
CA SER A 7 -42.64 48.21 11.06
C SER A 7 -42.02 46.84 11.36
N GLN A 8 -42.55 45.78 10.74
CA GLN A 8 -41.88 44.49 10.67
C GLN A 8 -40.70 44.64 9.72
N VAL A 9 -39.49 44.52 10.27
CA VAL A 9 -38.23 44.48 9.53
C VAL A 9 -38.28 43.21 8.67
N GLY A 10 -38.24 43.36 7.34
CA GLY A 10 -38.19 42.22 6.43
C GLY A 10 -36.86 41.47 6.60
N PRO A 11 -36.83 40.13 6.44
CA PRO A 11 -35.58 39.38 6.51
C PRO A 11 -34.64 39.77 5.35
N ASP A 12 -33.37 39.99 5.68
CA ASP A 12 -32.29 40.36 4.76
C ASP A 12 -32.17 39.36 3.58
N PRO A 13 -31.99 39.81 2.32
CA PRO A 13 -31.90 38.94 1.15
C PRO A 13 -30.56 38.18 1.01
N CYS A 14 -29.67 38.23 2.01
CA CYS A 14 -28.32 37.65 1.95
C CYS A 14 -28.02 36.58 3.01
N ALA A 15 -29.03 36.00 3.66
CA ALA A 15 -28.82 34.80 4.47
C ALA A 15 -28.82 33.55 3.56
N PRO A 16 -27.83 32.63 3.64
CA PRO A 16 -27.92 31.36 2.94
C PRO A 16 -29.20 30.66 3.42
N THR A 17 -30.12 30.42 2.50
CA THR A 17 -31.37 29.71 2.79
C THR A 17 -30.98 28.28 3.15
N ILE A 18 -30.85 27.99 4.44
CA ILE A 18 -30.96 26.63 4.95
C ILE A 18 -32.42 26.27 4.71
N SER A 19 -32.69 25.66 3.56
CA SER A 19 -33.97 25.05 3.25
C SER A 19 -34.31 24.07 4.38
N GLN A 20 -35.20 24.50 5.27
CA GLN A 20 -35.82 23.67 6.30
C GLN A 20 -36.69 22.62 5.59
N ALA A 21 -36.08 21.53 5.13
CA ALA A 21 -36.80 20.37 4.63
C ALA A 21 -37.25 19.49 5.82
N PRO A 22 -38.50 19.00 5.82
CA PRO A 22 -39.08 18.25 6.94
C PRO A 22 -38.39 16.89 7.04
N TRP A 23 -38.00 16.47 8.26
CA TRP A 23 -37.75 15.09 8.73
C TRP A 23 -37.58 13.97 7.68
N GLY A 24 -36.69 14.14 6.70
CA GLY A 24 -36.36 13.14 5.69
C GLY A 24 -35.05 12.45 6.03
N GLU A 25 -34.98 11.13 5.80
CA GLU A 25 -33.81 10.26 6.01
C GLU A 25 -32.57 10.69 5.18
N VAL A 26 -32.77 11.56 4.18
CA VAL A 26 -31.77 11.99 3.20
C VAL A 26 -31.48 13.49 3.32
N ALA A 27 -30.20 13.87 3.42
CA ALA A 27 -29.71 15.24 3.33
C ALA A 27 -29.04 15.51 1.98
N THR A 28 -29.38 16.61 1.31
CA THR A 28 -28.59 17.14 0.18
C THR A 28 -28.16 18.59 0.45
N GLY A 29 -26.86 18.89 0.47
CA GLY A 29 -26.40 20.27 0.67
C GLY A 29 -24.90 20.46 0.94
N GLY A 30 -24.44 21.72 0.82
CA GLY A 30 -23.03 22.12 0.95
C GLY A 30 -22.54 22.43 2.38
N GLY A 31 -23.04 21.74 3.41
CA GLY A 31 -22.77 22.05 4.82
C GLY A 31 -22.70 20.84 5.73
N ALA A 32 -22.56 21.07 7.04
CA ALA A 32 -22.56 19.99 8.03
C ALA A 32 -23.93 19.29 8.07
N THR A 33 -23.98 17.99 7.80
CA THR A 33 -25.24 17.22 7.78
C THR A 33 -25.20 16.09 8.82
N TRP A 34 -26.31 15.94 9.54
CA TRP A 34 -26.51 14.92 10.59
C TRP A 34 -27.76 14.11 10.25
N ARG A 35 -27.62 13.09 9.40
CA ARG A 35 -28.74 12.25 8.92
C ARG A 35 -28.25 10.83 8.62
N GLU A 36 -29.17 9.86 8.52
CA GLU A 36 -28.81 8.48 8.13
C GLU A 36 -28.08 8.43 6.79
N VAL A 37 -28.56 9.18 5.79
CA VAL A 37 -27.91 9.34 4.49
C VAL A 37 -27.63 10.81 4.20
N ALA A 38 -26.38 11.14 3.93
CA ALA A 38 -25.94 12.49 3.59
C ALA A 38 -25.27 12.54 2.21
N THR A 39 -25.69 13.47 1.35
CA THR A 39 -25.07 13.73 0.04
C THR A 39 -24.69 15.21 -0.09
N GLY A 40 -23.43 15.52 -0.35
CA GLY A 40 -23.00 16.91 -0.57
C GLY A 40 -21.58 17.24 -0.14
N GLY A 41 -21.13 18.46 -0.44
CA GLY A 41 -19.81 18.95 -0.03
C GLY A 41 -19.85 19.46 1.42
N GLY A 42 -19.05 18.91 2.32
CA GLY A 42 -19.01 19.36 3.72
C GLY A 42 -18.65 18.24 4.69
N THR A 43 -18.89 18.46 5.99
CA THR A 43 -18.77 17.45 7.03
C THR A 43 -20.07 16.63 7.14
N ALA A 44 -20.00 15.31 7.00
CA ALA A 44 -21.18 14.45 7.16
C ALA A 44 -21.02 13.48 8.34
N ARG A 45 -22.08 13.32 9.14
CA ARG A 45 -22.19 12.31 10.21
C ARG A 45 -23.56 11.61 10.13
N GLY A 46 -23.56 10.28 10.24
CA GLY A 46 -24.65 9.43 9.76
C GLY A 46 -24.24 7.97 9.57
N ALA A 47 -25.11 7.16 8.93
CA ALA A 47 -24.78 5.80 8.51
C ALA A 47 -24.06 5.79 7.15
N VAL A 48 -24.48 6.64 6.21
CA VAL A 48 -23.92 6.73 4.85
C VAL A 48 -23.67 8.19 4.46
N ALA A 49 -22.52 8.47 3.86
CA ALA A 49 -22.20 9.80 3.34
C ALA A 49 -21.52 9.74 1.98
N THR A 50 -21.95 10.60 1.06
CA THR A 50 -21.38 10.74 -0.29
C THR A 50 -21.08 12.21 -0.62
N GLY A 51 -19.83 12.58 -0.90
CA GLY A 51 -19.53 13.93 -1.42
C GLY A 51 -18.10 14.45 -1.25
N GLY A 52 -17.85 15.68 -1.72
CA GLY A 52 -16.49 16.24 -1.87
C GLY A 52 -15.78 16.71 -0.59
N GLY A 53 -16.25 16.33 0.60
CA GLY A 53 -15.77 16.84 1.89
C GLY A 53 -15.20 15.77 2.82
N THR A 54 -15.31 16.02 4.13
CA THR A 54 -14.91 15.09 5.19
C THR A 54 -16.10 14.27 5.68
N ALA A 55 -16.06 12.96 5.53
CA ALA A 55 -17.13 12.07 5.99
C ALA A 55 -16.69 11.24 7.20
N ARG A 56 -17.54 11.12 8.23
CA ARG A 56 -17.36 10.22 9.38
C ARG A 56 -18.64 9.45 9.65
N VAL A 57 -18.80 8.31 9.01
CA VAL A 57 -20.04 7.53 8.94
C VAL A 57 -19.71 6.04 8.79
N ALA A 58 -20.66 5.11 8.91
CA ALA A 58 -20.34 3.69 8.68
C ALA A 58 -19.83 3.44 7.24
N VAL A 59 -20.47 4.05 6.24
CA VAL A 59 -20.06 3.98 4.82
C VAL A 59 -19.82 5.37 4.26
N ALA A 60 -18.55 5.71 4.04
CA ALA A 60 -18.11 7.03 3.57
C ALA A 60 -17.59 6.95 2.14
N THR A 61 -18.07 7.80 1.23
CA THR A 61 -17.52 7.92 -0.13
C THR A 61 -17.34 9.40 -0.49
N GLY A 62 -16.17 9.82 -0.95
CA GLY A 62 -15.97 11.23 -1.22
C GLY A 62 -14.67 11.61 -1.90
N GLY A 63 -14.61 12.85 -2.37
CA GLY A 63 -13.40 13.40 -3.00
C GLY A 63 -12.31 13.82 -2.01
N GLY A 64 -12.66 13.96 -0.73
CA GLY A 64 -11.76 14.41 0.34
C GLY A 64 -11.29 13.27 1.25
N ALA A 65 -11.45 13.47 2.56
CA ALA A 65 -11.10 12.52 3.60
C ALA A 65 -12.33 11.73 4.09
N ALA A 66 -12.25 10.41 4.13
CA ALA A 66 -13.36 9.53 4.49
C ALA A 66 -13.02 8.65 5.70
N TRP A 67 -13.92 8.54 6.67
CA TRP A 67 -13.80 7.66 7.84
C TRP A 67 -15.06 6.81 7.96
N GLY A 68 -14.91 5.50 8.17
CA GLY A 68 -16.02 4.58 8.38
C GLY A 68 -15.58 3.13 8.56
N GLU A 69 -16.52 2.20 8.66
CA GLU A 69 -16.21 0.77 8.50
C GLU A 69 -15.75 0.52 7.06
N VAL A 70 -16.48 1.11 6.10
CA VAL A 70 -16.10 1.17 4.68
C VAL A 70 -15.88 2.62 4.29
N ALA A 71 -14.66 2.98 3.91
CA ALA A 71 -14.27 4.35 3.56
C ALA A 71 -13.63 4.44 2.18
N THR A 72 -14.15 5.31 1.32
CA THR A 72 -13.56 5.65 0.01
C THR A 72 -13.33 7.16 -0.06
N GLY A 73 -12.08 7.58 -0.14
CA GLY A 73 -11.68 8.99 -0.16
C GLY A 73 -10.75 9.31 -1.33
N GLY A 74 -11.01 10.39 -2.06
CA GLY A 74 -10.13 10.87 -3.12
C GLY A 74 -8.76 11.32 -2.59
N GLY A 75 -8.69 11.80 -1.34
CA GLY A 75 -7.45 12.10 -0.65
C GLY A 75 -7.02 10.96 0.29
N ALA A 76 -7.77 10.79 1.37
CA ALA A 76 -7.42 9.87 2.45
C ALA A 76 -8.64 9.07 2.95
N ALA A 77 -8.46 7.79 3.28
CA ALA A 77 -9.52 6.93 3.79
C ALA A 77 -9.09 6.14 5.02
N TRP A 78 -9.96 6.03 6.03
CA TRP A 78 -9.74 5.27 7.25
C TRP A 78 -10.94 4.37 7.54
N GLY A 79 -10.72 3.07 7.74
CA GLY A 79 -11.77 2.13 8.09
C GLY A 79 -11.33 0.69 8.26
N GLU A 80 -12.24 -0.26 8.37
CA GLU A 80 -11.89 -1.68 8.24
C GLU A 80 -11.52 -1.98 6.78
N VAL A 81 -12.34 -1.47 5.85
CA VAL A 81 -12.06 -1.46 4.42
C VAL A 81 -11.89 -0.02 3.95
N ALA A 82 -10.67 0.34 3.54
CA ALA A 82 -10.31 1.71 3.17
C ALA A 82 -9.73 1.80 1.75
N THR A 83 -10.29 2.69 0.92
CA THR A 83 -9.78 3.02 -0.42
C THR A 83 -9.47 4.52 -0.52
N GLY A 84 -8.21 4.87 -0.63
CA GLY A 84 -7.72 6.25 -0.68
C GLY A 84 -7.02 6.56 -2.00
N GLY A 85 -7.36 7.68 -2.66
CA GLY A 85 -6.63 8.14 -3.84
C GLY A 85 -5.18 8.54 -3.52
N GLY A 86 -4.94 9.11 -2.34
CA GLY A 86 -3.61 9.35 -1.78
C GLY A 86 -3.21 8.28 -0.77
N ALA A 87 -3.95 8.15 0.33
CA ALA A 87 -3.59 7.30 1.46
C ALA A 87 -4.78 6.50 2.03
N ALA A 88 -4.57 5.24 2.41
CA ALA A 88 -5.60 4.40 3.01
C ALA A 88 -5.09 3.66 4.26
N TRP A 89 -5.91 3.62 5.32
CA TRP A 89 -5.63 2.90 6.56
C TRP A 89 -6.81 1.99 6.92
N GLY A 90 -6.55 0.69 7.12
CA GLY A 90 -7.56 -0.26 7.55
C GLY A 90 -7.10 -1.70 7.57
N GLU A 91 -7.91 -2.65 8.02
CA GLU A 91 -7.58 -4.08 7.91
C GLU A 91 -7.30 -4.44 6.43
N VAL A 92 -8.17 -3.98 5.53
CA VAL A 92 -7.97 -4.03 4.08
C VAL A 92 -7.85 -2.60 3.54
N ALA A 93 -6.65 -2.25 3.07
CA ALA A 93 -6.33 -0.89 2.62
C ALA A 93 -5.84 -0.86 1.17
N THR A 94 -6.45 0.00 0.34
CA THR A 94 -6.00 0.29 -1.03
C THR A 94 -5.71 1.77 -1.19
N GLY A 95 -4.45 2.13 -1.42
CA GLY A 95 -3.98 3.50 -1.55
C GLY A 95 -3.36 3.78 -2.92
N GLY A 96 -3.76 4.85 -3.60
CA GLY A 96 -3.09 5.27 -4.84
C GLY A 96 -1.64 5.70 -4.61
N GLY A 97 -1.35 6.32 -3.45
CA GLY A 97 0.01 6.59 -2.98
C GLY A 97 0.48 5.57 -1.95
N ALA A 98 -0.20 5.50 -0.80
CA ALA A 98 0.22 4.70 0.35
C ALA A 98 -0.93 3.93 1.00
N ALA A 99 -0.68 2.69 1.45
CA ALA A 99 -1.67 1.86 2.14
C ALA A 99 -1.09 1.19 3.39
N TRP A 100 -1.86 1.17 4.48
CA TRP A 100 -1.51 0.52 5.75
C TRP A 100 -2.64 -0.40 6.20
N GLY A 101 -2.34 -1.67 6.47
CA GLY A 101 -3.33 -2.64 6.92
C GLY A 101 -2.81 -4.02 7.24
N GLU A 102 -3.69 -4.99 7.50
CA GLU A 102 -3.29 -6.42 7.46
C GLU A 102 -3.05 -6.82 6.00
N VAL A 103 -3.96 -6.43 5.12
CA VAL A 103 -3.84 -6.54 3.66
C VAL A 103 -3.75 -5.14 3.06
N ALA A 104 -2.58 -4.77 2.55
CA ALA A 104 -2.31 -3.44 2.04
C ALA A 104 -1.88 -3.46 0.56
N THR A 105 -2.55 -2.66 -0.27
CA THR A 105 -2.17 -2.42 -1.68
C THR A 105 -1.92 -0.94 -1.92
N GLY A 106 -0.68 -0.57 -2.25
CA GLY A 106 -0.25 0.81 -2.45
C GLY A 106 0.35 1.03 -3.83
N GLY A 107 -0.08 2.06 -4.56
CA GLY A 107 0.53 2.43 -5.84
C GLY A 107 1.99 2.88 -5.69
N GLY A 108 2.32 3.56 -4.59
CA GLY A 108 3.69 3.88 -4.19
C GLY A 108 4.23 2.93 -3.13
N ALA A 109 3.57 2.86 -1.97
CA ALA A 109 4.05 2.14 -0.80
C ALA A 109 2.94 1.37 -0.06
N ALA A 110 3.23 0.17 0.44
CA ALA A 110 2.29 -0.63 1.21
C ALA A 110 2.93 -1.23 2.47
N TRP A 111 2.20 -1.21 3.59
CA TRP A 111 2.62 -1.81 4.85
C TRP A 111 1.51 -2.71 5.39
N GLY A 112 1.83 -3.97 5.68
CA GLY A 112 0.90 -4.91 6.29
C GLY A 112 1.41 -6.34 6.37
N GLU A 113 0.68 -7.26 6.99
CA GLU A 113 1.04 -8.69 6.96
C GLU A 113 1.21 -9.17 5.51
N VAL A 114 0.25 -8.82 4.65
CA VAL A 114 0.31 -8.99 3.20
C VAL A 114 0.35 -7.63 2.53
N ALA A 115 1.50 -7.26 1.96
CA ALA A 115 1.71 -5.94 1.37
C ALA A 115 2.08 -6.03 -0.12
N THR A 116 1.36 -5.28 -0.95
CA THR A 116 1.69 -5.09 -2.38
C THR A 116 1.90 -3.63 -2.70
N GLY A 117 3.13 -3.26 -3.07
CA GLY A 117 3.53 -1.89 -3.36
C GLY A 117 4.05 -1.73 -4.79
N GLY A 118 3.57 -0.74 -5.54
CA GLY A 118 4.12 -0.43 -6.86
C GLY A 118 5.57 0.05 -6.79
N GLY A 119 5.95 0.77 -5.72
CA GLY A 119 7.33 1.12 -5.40
C GLY A 119 7.92 0.22 -4.32
N ALA A 120 7.35 0.26 -3.11
CA ALA A 120 7.89 -0.41 -1.93
C ALA A 120 6.81 -1.17 -1.14
N ALA A 121 7.14 -2.35 -0.61
CA ALA A 121 6.24 -3.14 0.23
C ALA A 121 6.94 -3.66 1.49
N TRP A 122 6.27 -3.59 2.64
CA TRP A 122 6.76 -4.11 3.92
C TRP A 122 5.70 -5.01 4.55
N GLY A 123 6.07 -6.24 4.89
CA GLY A 123 5.14 -7.19 5.51
C GLY A 123 5.75 -8.53 5.92
N GLU A 124 4.93 -9.49 6.31
CA GLU A 124 5.37 -10.89 6.38
C GLU A 124 5.50 -11.43 4.96
N VAL A 125 4.50 -11.17 4.12
CA VAL A 125 4.49 -11.42 2.68
C VAL A 125 4.47 -10.08 1.95
N ALA A 126 5.59 -9.72 1.32
CA ALA A 126 5.76 -8.43 0.66
C ALA A 126 6.06 -8.57 -0.83
N THR A 127 5.30 -7.87 -1.68
CA THR A 127 5.55 -7.75 -3.12
C THR A 127 5.73 -6.29 -3.51
N GLY A 128 6.94 -5.93 -3.95
CA GLY A 128 7.30 -4.57 -4.32
C GLY A 128 7.76 -4.47 -5.78
N GLY A 129 7.23 -3.52 -6.54
CA GLY A 129 7.73 -3.27 -7.90
C GLY A 129 9.19 -2.77 -7.92
N GLY A 130 9.59 -1.97 -6.92
CA GLY A 130 10.96 -1.57 -6.68
C GLY A 130 11.63 -2.42 -5.59
N ALA A 131 11.09 -2.39 -4.37
CA ALA A 131 11.69 -3.00 -3.20
C ALA A 131 10.68 -3.71 -2.29
N ALA A 132 11.04 -4.86 -1.72
CA ALA A 132 10.20 -5.61 -0.81
C ALA A 132 10.96 -6.07 0.44
N TRP A 133 10.33 -5.96 1.61
CA TRP A 133 10.88 -6.41 2.89
C TRP A 133 9.86 -7.28 3.61
N GLY A 134 10.24 -8.50 3.99
CA GLY A 134 9.39 -9.41 4.74
C GLY A 134 9.95 -10.80 4.87
N GLU A 135 9.34 -11.69 5.66
CA GLU A 135 9.74 -13.10 5.73
C GLU A 135 9.79 -13.73 4.32
N VAL A 136 8.74 -13.48 3.54
CA VAL A 136 8.67 -13.79 2.11
C VAL A 136 8.61 -12.49 1.31
N ALA A 137 9.70 -12.14 0.64
CA ALA A 137 9.81 -10.88 -0.09
C ALA A 137 10.05 -11.10 -1.59
N THR A 138 9.25 -10.43 -2.43
CA THR A 138 9.44 -10.38 -3.89
C THR A 138 9.58 -8.95 -4.36
N GLY A 139 10.75 -8.58 -4.88
CA GLY A 139 11.08 -7.24 -5.33
C GLY A 139 11.47 -7.20 -6.80
N GLY A 140 10.89 -6.32 -7.61
CA GLY A 140 11.33 -6.12 -8.99
C GLY A 140 12.77 -5.59 -9.09
N GLY A 141 13.18 -4.73 -8.15
CA GLY A 141 14.57 -4.30 -7.97
C GLY A 141 15.29 -5.09 -6.88
N ALA A 142 14.80 -5.01 -5.64
CA ALA A 142 15.47 -5.57 -4.48
C ALA A 142 14.51 -6.25 -3.48
N ALA A 143 14.92 -7.36 -2.88
CA ALA A 143 14.13 -8.09 -1.89
C ALA A 143 14.97 -8.47 -0.65
N TRP A 144 14.38 -8.31 0.53
CA TRP A 144 14.99 -8.69 1.82
C TRP A 144 14.02 -9.54 2.63
N GLY A 145 14.46 -10.73 3.05
CA GLY A 145 13.61 -11.65 3.81
C GLY A 145 14.29 -12.92 4.28
N GLU A 146 13.56 -13.86 4.85
CA GLU A 146 14.04 -15.24 5.00
C GLU A 146 14.08 -15.90 3.62
N VAL A 147 13.00 -15.74 2.86
CA VAL A 147 12.88 -16.11 1.45
C VAL A 147 12.76 -14.85 0.61
N ALA A 148 13.81 -14.52 -0.14
CA ALA A 148 13.89 -13.29 -0.92
C ALA A 148 14.05 -13.58 -2.41
N THR A 149 13.20 -12.97 -3.24
CA THR A 149 13.31 -13.00 -4.71
C THR A 149 13.41 -11.58 -5.26
N GLY A 150 14.55 -11.24 -5.84
CA GLY A 150 14.86 -9.92 -6.37
C GLY A 150 15.17 -9.95 -7.85
N GLY A 151 14.54 -9.10 -8.67
CA GLY A 151 14.91 -8.97 -10.08
C GLY A 151 16.34 -8.43 -10.26
N GLY A 152 16.77 -7.52 -9.39
CA GLY A 152 18.16 -7.05 -9.30
C GLY A 152 18.93 -7.77 -8.20
N ALA A 153 18.49 -7.64 -6.96
CA ALA A 153 19.23 -8.12 -5.79
C ALA A 153 18.32 -8.78 -4.73
N ALA A 154 18.79 -9.86 -4.11
CA ALA A 154 18.04 -10.57 -3.06
C ALA A 154 18.93 -10.88 -1.85
N TRP A 155 18.40 -10.64 -0.65
CA TRP A 155 19.06 -10.95 0.62
C TRP A 155 18.14 -11.79 1.50
N GLY A 156 18.59 -12.96 1.93
CA GLY A 156 17.83 -13.82 2.84
C GLY A 156 18.44 -15.18 3.05
N GLU A 157 17.93 -15.99 3.97
CA GLU A 157 18.40 -17.38 4.13
C GLU A 157 18.34 -18.14 2.80
N VAL A 158 17.22 -17.99 2.08
CA VAL A 158 17.05 -18.43 0.70
C VAL A 158 16.87 -17.21 -0.20
N ALA A 159 17.87 -16.91 -1.01
CA ALA A 159 17.90 -15.72 -1.86
C ALA A 159 18.00 -16.08 -3.35
N THR A 160 17.10 -15.53 -4.16
CA THR A 160 17.15 -15.61 -5.63
C THR A 160 17.22 -14.22 -6.24
N GLY A 161 18.34 -13.89 -6.86
CA GLY A 161 18.60 -12.57 -7.44
C GLY A 161 18.88 -12.67 -8.94
N GLY A 162 18.20 -11.88 -9.76
CA GLY A 162 18.50 -11.80 -11.20
C GLY A 162 19.90 -11.22 -11.48
N GLY A 163 20.34 -10.26 -10.66
CA GLY A 163 21.72 -9.76 -10.65
C GLY A 163 22.56 -10.43 -9.56
N ALA A 164 22.17 -10.26 -8.29
CA ALA A 164 22.97 -10.67 -7.14
C ALA A 164 22.12 -11.30 -6.03
N ALA A 165 22.63 -12.36 -5.39
CA ALA A 165 21.94 -13.05 -4.29
C ALA A 165 22.87 -13.30 -3.09
N TRP A 166 22.41 -13.02 -1.89
CA TRP A 166 23.13 -13.26 -0.64
C TRP A 166 22.26 -14.06 0.33
N GLY A 167 22.74 -15.22 0.79
CA GLY A 167 21.99 -16.09 1.69
C GLY A 167 22.74 -17.31 2.16
N GLU A 168 22.12 -18.19 2.93
CA GLU A 168 22.66 -19.53 3.15
C GLU A 168 22.57 -20.33 1.84
N VAL A 169 21.41 -20.24 1.18
CA VAL A 169 21.17 -20.74 -0.17
C VAL A 169 20.93 -19.57 -1.10
N ALA A 170 21.89 -19.31 -1.99
CA ALA A 170 21.87 -18.17 -2.89
C ALA A 170 21.90 -18.61 -4.36
N THR A 171 20.96 -18.10 -5.16
CA THR A 171 20.92 -18.27 -6.62
C THR A 171 20.99 -16.91 -7.30
N GLY A 172 22.10 -16.63 -7.99
CA GLY A 172 22.37 -15.35 -8.62
C GLY A 172 22.52 -15.46 -10.13
N GLY A 173 21.82 -14.63 -10.91
CA GLY A 173 22.04 -14.57 -12.36
C GLY A 173 23.45 -14.04 -12.70
N GLY A 174 23.94 -13.04 -11.95
CA GLY A 174 25.29 -12.48 -12.07
C GLY A 174 26.26 -12.91 -10.97
N ALA A 175 25.85 -12.85 -9.70
CA ALA A 175 26.68 -13.28 -8.58
C ALA A 175 25.87 -13.86 -7.40
N ALA A 176 26.41 -14.87 -6.72
CA ALA A 176 25.81 -15.50 -5.57
C ALA A 176 26.80 -15.67 -4.41
N TRP A 177 26.36 -15.40 -3.19
CA TRP A 177 27.13 -15.56 -1.97
C TRP A 177 26.33 -16.37 -0.94
N GLY A 178 26.88 -17.48 -0.47
CA GLY A 178 26.22 -18.27 0.56
C GLY A 178 26.95 -19.52 1.00
N GLU A 179 26.32 -20.39 1.78
CA GLU A 179 26.88 -21.73 2.00
C GLU A 179 26.71 -22.58 0.74
N VAL A 180 25.53 -22.50 0.13
CA VAL A 180 25.19 -23.08 -1.17
C VAL A 180 24.94 -21.93 -2.14
N ALA A 181 25.90 -21.67 -3.02
CA ALA A 181 25.81 -20.60 -4.00
C ALA A 181 25.79 -21.17 -5.42
N THR A 182 24.79 -20.79 -6.22
CA THR A 182 24.68 -21.18 -7.63
C THR A 182 24.37 -19.97 -8.50
N GLY A 183 24.74 -20.02 -9.77
CA GLY A 183 24.49 -18.88 -10.64
C GLY A 183 25.01 -18.97 -12.07
N GLY A 184 24.56 -18.03 -12.89
CA GLY A 184 25.07 -17.84 -14.25
C GLY A 184 26.45 -17.18 -14.29
N GLY A 185 26.81 -16.42 -13.24
CA GLY A 185 28.12 -15.79 -13.07
C GLY A 185 28.90 -16.34 -11.88
N ALA A 186 29.42 -15.45 -11.02
CA ALA A 186 30.32 -15.86 -9.94
C ALA A 186 29.55 -16.44 -8.74
N ALA A 187 30.05 -17.51 -8.12
CA ALA A 187 29.45 -18.11 -6.93
C ALA A 187 30.51 -18.32 -5.84
N TRP A 188 30.26 -17.79 -4.64
CA TRP A 188 31.14 -17.89 -3.48
C TRP A 188 30.42 -18.59 -2.32
N GLY A 189 30.90 -19.77 -1.90
CA GLY A 189 30.25 -20.50 -0.81
C GLY A 189 30.80 -21.86 -0.43
N GLY A 190 30.38 -22.41 0.72
CA GLY A 190 30.82 -23.70 1.28
C GLY A 190 30.73 -24.89 0.30
N ALA A 191 29.69 -24.96 -0.52
CA ALA A 191 29.54 -25.93 -1.62
C ALA A 191 30.36 -25.56 -2.87
N ALA A 192 30.80 -24.31 -3.02
CA ALA A 192 31.87 -23.99 -3.97
C ALA A 192 33.23 -24.53 -3.47
N TRP A 193 33.40 -24.70 -2.15
CA TRP A 193 34.56 -25.35 -1.52
C TRP A 193 34.46 -26.89 -1.46
N GLY A 194 33.37 -27.52 -1.93
CA GLY A 194 33.18 -28.97 -1.86
C GLY A 194 32.32 -29.51 -3.01
N GLU A 195 32.92 -30.38 -3.83
CA GLU A 195 32.33 -31.26 -4.85
C GLU A 195 31.00 -30.76 -5.48
N VAL A 196 31.11 -30.11 -6.64
CA VAL A 196 30.04 -29.78 -7.62
C VAL A 196 29.48 -28.36 -7.55
N ALA A 197 30.18 -27.44 -8.23
CA ALA A 197 29.58 -26.21 -8.76
C ALA A 197 28.85 -26.52 -10.08
N THR A 198 27.52 -26.42 -10.10
CA THR A 198 26.70 -26.40 -11.34
C THR A 198 26.34 -24.97 -11.70
N GLY A 199 27.15 -24.35 -12.54
CA GLY A 199 26.91 -23.03 -13.11
C GLY A 199 27.92 -22.77 -14.22
N GLY A 200 27.51 -22.10 -15.31
CA GLY A 200 28.38 -21.79 -16.44
C GLY A 200 29.43 -20.71 -16.17
N GLY A 201 29.46 -20.15 -14.94
CA GLY A 201 30.37 -19.10 -14.50
C GLY A 201 31.54 -19.60 -13.66
N ALA A 202 32.47 -18.69 -13.34
CA ALA A 202 33.65 -19.00 -12.54
C ALA A 202 33.27 -19.29 -11.07
N ALA A 203 33.61 -20.49 -10.61
CA ALA A 203 33.54 -20.88 -9.20
C ALA A 203 34.94 -20.82 -8.59
N TRP A 204 35.04 -20.45 -7.33
CA TRP A 204 36.29 -20.52 -6.57
C TRP A 204 36.26 -21.81 -5.73
N GLY A 205 37.06 -22.81 -6.13
CA GLY A 205 37.04 -24.18 -5.59
C GLY A 205 37.75 -25.22 -6.49
N GLU A 206 38.04 -26.43 -5.97
CA GLU A 206 38.89 -27.44 -6.65
C GLU A 206 38.32 -28.03 -7.95
N VAL A 207 36.99 -28.04 -8.18
CA VAL A 207 36.38 -28.63 -9.39
C VAL A 207 35.13 -27.85 -9.84
N ALA A 208 35.14 -27.36 -11.08
CA ALA A 208 33.97 -26.82 -11.78
C ALA A 208 33.42 -27.86 -12.77
N THR A 209 32.15 -28.27 -12.63
CA THR A 209 31.51 -29.28 -13.51
C THR A 209 30.71 -28.68 -14.67
N GLY A 210 30.86 -27.39 -14.97
CA GLY A 210 30.12 -26.75 -16.06
C GLY A 210 30.88 -25.63 -16.73
N GLY A 211 31.76 -25.92 -17.68
CA GLY A 211 32.34 -24.96 -18.65
C GLY A 211 33.11 -23.73 -18.13
N GLY A 212 33.05 -23.42 -16.83
CA GLY A 212 33.65 -22.27 -16.19
C GLY A 212 35.04 -22.57 -15.63
N ALA A 213 35.88 -21.53 -15.57
CA ALA A 213 37.22 -21.61 -15.01
C ALA A 213 37.18 -21.60 -13.47
N ALA A 214 37.87 -22.56 -12.86
CA ALA A 214 38.18 -22.55 -11.43
C ALA A 214 39.48 -21.77 -11.19
N TRP A 215 39.46 -20.83 -10.24
CA TRP A 215 40.65 -20.09 -9.81
C TRP A 215 40.87 -20.37 -8.32
N GLY A 216 42.13 -20.67 -7.96
CA GLY A 216 42.57 -21.05 -6.61
C GLY A 216 43.37 -19.95 -5.92
#